data_AF-A0A7K2N1R1-F1
#
_entry.id   AF-A0A7K2N1R1-F1
#
_cell.length_a   1.000
_cell.length_b   1.000
_cell.length_c   1.000
_cell.angle_alpha   90.00
_cell.angle_beta   90.00
_cell.angle_gamma   90.00
#
_symmetry.space_group_name_H-M   'P 1'
#
loop_
_entity.id
_entity.type
_entity.pdbx_description
1 polymer ?
#
loop_
_entity_poly.entity_id
_entity_poly.type
_entity_poly.pdbx_seq_one_letter_code
_entity_poly.pdbx_strand_id
1 'polypeptide(L)'
;AAELVFTARRVPAEEARGLGLVDQLAEEGRDREDALELASRMAANSPVGLRAAKRALRLGHGLDLRAGLEVEDAAWRSVAFSGDRAEGVAAFNEKRAPR
;
A
#
# COMPACT_ATOMS: atom_id res chain seq x y z
N ALA A 1 7.38 16.95 12.79
CA ALA A 1 5.94 17.20 13.04
C ALA A 1 5.70 18.47 13.86
N ALA A 2 6.29 18.63 15.06
CA ALA A 2 6.00 19.76 15.96
C ALA A 2 6.18 21.16 15.33
N GLU A 3 7.25 21.39 14.54
CA GLU A 3 7.48 22.67 13.85
C GLU A 3 6.28 23.06 12.97
N LEU A 4 5.90 22.23 12.01
CA LEU A 4 4.76 22.48 11.12
C LEU A 4 3.44 22.74 11.87
N VAL A 5 3.19 22.01 12.95
CA VAL A 5 1.97 22.16 13.76
C VAL A 5 1.93 23.51 14.47
N PHE A 6 3.06 23.97 15.01
CA PHE A 6 3.12 25.21 15.77
C PHE A 6 3.27 26.46 14.88
N THR A 7 3.91 26.33 13.71
CA THR A 7 4.13 27.47 12.80
C THR A 7 2.98 27.67 11.82
N ALA A 8 2.16 26.63 11.57
CA ALA A 8 1.08 26.62 10.57
C ALA A 8 1.53 27.10 9.17
N ARG A 9 2.83 26.99 8.86
CA ARG A 9 3.37 27.47 7.59
C ARG A 9 2.92 26.56 6.44
N ARG A 10 2.91 27.12 5.24
CA ARG A 10 2.71 26.33 4.01
C ARG A 10 3.94 25.49 3.72
N VAL A 11 3.71 24.27 3.26
CA VAL A 11 4.75 23.31 2.87
C VAL A 11 4.73 23.17 1.35
N PRO A 12 5.80 23.56 0.63
CA PRO A 12 5.93 23.30 -0.80
C PRO A 12 5.94 21.79 -1.11
N ALA A 13 5.54 21.42 -2.32
CA ALA A 13 5.35 20.01 -2.70
C ALA A 13 6.64 19.17 -2.57
N GLU A 14 7.78 19.70 -3.02
CA GLU A 14 9.09 19.03 -2.89
C GLU A 14 9.46 18.75 -1.43
N GLU A 15 9.20 19.71 -0.55
CA GLU A 15 9.44 19.53 0.89
C GLU A 15 8.46 18.50 1.47
N ALA A 16 7.18 18.55 1.09
CA ALA A 16 6.18 17.59 1.55
C ALA A 16 6.57 16.15 1.17
N ARG A 17 7.14 15.94 -0.02
CA ARG A 17 7.69 14.64 -0.44
C ARG A 17 8.87 14.22 0.43
N GLY A 18 9.82 15.12 0.66
CA GLY A 18 10.99 14.86 1.52
C GLY A 18 10.63 14.50 2.97
N LEU A 19 9.51 15.05 3.46
CA LEU A 19 8.96 14.76 4.79
C LEU A 19 8.07 13.50 4.84
N GLY A 20 7.76 12.88 3.70
CA GLY A 20 6.85 11.74 3.62
C GLY A 20 5.37 12.09 3.82
N LEU A 21 4.97 13.35 3.63
CA LEU A 21 3.56 13.79 3.66
C LEU A 21 2.84 13.43 2.35
N VAL A 22 3.58 13.31 1.25
CA VAL A 22 3.11 12.81 -0.05
C VAL A 22 4.11 11.79 -0.59
N ASP A 23 3.62 10.75 -1.26
CA ASP A 23 4.48 9.69 -1.79
C ASP A 23 5.11 10.06 -3.14
N GLN A 24 4.37 10.80 -3.98
CA GLN A 24 4.73 11.12 -5.37
C GLN A 24 4.38 12.57 -5.70
N LEU A 25 5.16 13.17 -6.59
CA LEU A 25 4.89 14.47 -7.19
C LEU A 25 4.52 14.27 -8.65
N ALA A 26 3.48 14.96 -9.08
CA ALA A 26 3.01 14.96 -10.46
C ALA A 26 3.34 16.30 -11.13
N GLU A 27 3.49 16.29 -12.45
CA GLU A 27 3.54 17.52 -13.23
C GLU A 27 2.21 18.28 -13.13
N GLU A 28 2.27 19.59 -13.36
CA GLU A 28 1.07 20.43 -13.29
C GLU A 28 0.00 19.94 -14.29
N GLY A 29 -1.20 19.66 -13.77
CA GLY A 29 -2.33 19.13 -14.55
C GLY A 29 -2.33 17.61 -14.78
N ARG A 30 -1.31 16.88 -14.32
CA ARG A 30 -1.23 15.41 -14.44
C ARG A 30 -1.62 14.62 -13.19
N ASP A 31 -1.82 15.30 -12.06
CA ASP A 31 -2.14 14.72 -10.76
C ASP A 31 -3.23 13.65 -10.80
N ARG A 32 -4.32 13.92 -11.53
CA ARG A 32 -5.43 12.97 -11.66
C ARG A 32 -5.08 11.74 -12.51
N GLU A 33 -4.35 11.94 -13.60
CA GLU A 33 -3.95 10.85 -14.50
C GLU A 33 -2.98 9.90 -13.78
N ASP A 34 -1.94 10.46 -13.16
CA ASP A 34 -0.92 9.69 -12.44
C ASP A 34 -1.54 8.94 -11.24
N ALA A 35 -2.49 9.56 -10.53
CA ALA A 35 -3.22 8.91 -9.45
C ALA A 35 -4.07 7.72 -9.93
N LEU A 36 -4.74 7.86 -11.08
CA LEU A 36 -5.54 6.77 -11.67
C LEU A 36 -4.66 5.65 -12.22
N GLU A 37 -3.49 5.96 -12.76
CA GLU A 37 -2.51 4.97 -13.18
C GLU A 37 -2.01 4.15 -11.98
N LEU A 38 -1.65 4.82 -10.88
CA LEU A 38 -1.29 4.15 -9.63
C LEU A 38 -2.43 3.26 -9.11
N ALA A 39 -3.65 3.79 -9.09
CA ALA A 39 -4.82 3.03 -8.65
C ALA A 39 -5.08 1.80 -9.53
N SER A 40 -4.87 1.91 -10.85
CA SER A 40 -5.04 0.81 -11.80
C SER A 40 -4.01 -0.30 -11.56
N ARG A 41 -2.75 0.07 -11.27
CA ARG A 41 -1.71 -0.90 -10.88
C ARG A 41 -2.08 -1.65 -9.60
N MET A 42 -2.65 -0.96 -8.61
CA MET A 42 -3.14 -1.61 -7.40
C MET A 42 -4.32 -2.53 -7.71
N ALA A 43 -5.32 -2.05 -8.46
CA ALA A 43 -6.53 -2.80 -8.80
C ALA A 43 -6.28 -4.09 -9.60
N ALA A 44 -5.13 -4.20 -10.28
CA ALA A 44 -4.70 -5.43 -10.95
C ALA A 44 -4.25 -6.55 -10.00
N ASN A 45 -4.12 -6.29 -8.69
CA ASN A 45 -3.74 -7.28 -7.69
C ASN A 45 -4.96 -7.86 -6.98
N SER A 46 -4.77 -8.99 -6.29
CA SER A 46 -5.78 -9.63 -5.43
C SER A 46 -6.45 -8.63 -4.48
N PRO A 47 -7.76 -8.36 -4.61
CA PRO A 47 -8.49 -7.51 -3.67
C PRO A 47 -8.44 -8.07 -2.23
N VAL A 48 -8.45 -9.41 -2.10
CA VAL A 48 -8.33 -10.08 -0.79
C VAL A 48 -6.96 -9.84 -0.18
N GLY A 49 -5.88 -10.01 -0.96
CA GLY A 49 -4.50 -9.76 -0.55
C GLY A 49 -4.26 -8.30 -0.15
N LEU A 50 -4.72 -7.35 -0.96
CA LEU A 50 -4.58 -5.91 -0.66
C LEU A 50 -5.28 -5.51 0.65
N ARG A 51 -6.49 -6.03 0.89
CA ARG A 51 -7.21 -5.77 2.14
C ARG A 51 -6.46 -6.33 3.35
N ALA A 52 -5.93 -7.54 3.25
CA ALA A 52 -5.16 -8.17 4.33
C ALA A 52 -3.84 -7.42 4.59
N ALA A 53 -3.09 -7.08 3.55
CA ALA A 53 -1.85 -6.31 3.66
C ALA A 53 -2.09 -4.94 4.32
N LYS A 54 -3.11 -4.20 3.85
CA LYS A 54 -3.49 -2.91 4.45
C LYS A 54 -3.85 -3.03 5.93
N ARG A 55 -4.54 -4.11 6.32
CA ARG A 55 -4.88 -4.39 7.71
C ARG A 55 -3.63 -4.69 8.54
N ALA A 56 -2.73 -5.54 8.03
CA ALA A 56 -1.47 -5.87 8.69
C ALA A 56 -0.62 -4.63 8.93
N LEU A 57 -0.44 -3.78 7.92
CA LEU A 57 0.30 -2.53 8.04
C LEU A 57 -0.29 -1.60 9.11
N ARG A 58 -1.61 -1.45 9.15
CA ARG A 58 -2.28 -0.56 10.14
C ARG A 58 -2.23 -1.09 11.55
N LEU A 59 -2.38 -2.39 11.75
CA LEU A 59 -2.40 -3.01 13.08
C LEU A 59 -1.00 -3.30 13.61
N GLY A 60 -0.03 -3.57 12.72
CA GLY A 60 1.36 -3.83 13.08
C GLY A 60 2.16 -2.56 13.35
N HIS A 61 1.71 -1.40 12.86
CA HIS A 61 2.44 -0.15 13.04
C HIS A 61 2.59 0.22 14.52
N GLY A 62 3.83 0.42 14.96
CA GLY A 62 4.16 0.77 16.34
C GLY A 62 4.23 -0.41 17.31
N LEU A 63 4.02 -1.64 16.84
CA LEU A 63 4.26 -2.84 17.64
C LEU A 63 5.75 -3.20 17.65
N ASP A 64 6.15 -3.99 18.65
CA ASP A 64 7.43 -4.68 18.59
C ASP A 64 7.44 -5.75 17.48
N LEU A 65 8.65 -6.20 17.12
CA LEU A 65 8.82 -7.15 16.03
C LEU A 65 8.01 -8.43 16.21
N ARG A 66 7.95 -8.98 17.42
CA ARG A 66 7.27 -10.25 17.66
C ARG A 66 5.77 -10.10 17.47
N ALA A 67 5.17 -9.08 18.09
CA ALA A 67 3.75 -8.79 17.94
C ALA A 67 3.40 -8.41 16.49
N GLY A 68 4.27 -7.68 15.80
CA GLY A 68 4.13 -7.38 14.37
C GLY A 68 4.09 -8.64 13.50
N LEU A 69 5.00 -9.59 13.74
CA LEU A 69 5.03 -10.88 13.02
C LEU A 69 3.76 -11.71 13.27
N GLU A 70 3.19 -11.69 14.48
CA GLU A 70 1.91 -12.35 14.76
C GLU A 70 0.75 -11.72 13.98
N VAL A 71 0.73 -10.39 13.83
CA VAL A 71 -0.25 -9.68 13.00
C VAL A 71 -0.11 -10.04 11.52
N GLU A 72 1.12 -10.08 11.01
CA GLU A 72 1.41 -10.46 9.62
C GLU A 72 0.99 -11.91 9.32
N ASP A 73 1.34 -12.84 10.20
CA ASP A 73 1.01 -14.27 10.07
C ASP A 73 -0.51 -14.50 10.11
N ALA A 74 -1.23 -13.80 11.00
CA ALA A 74 -2.69 -13.84 11.03
C ALA A 74 -3.32 -13.28 9.73
N ALA A 75 -2.80 -12.16 9.21
CA ALA A 75 -3.26 -11.59 7.95
C ALA A 75 -2.98 -12.53 6.76
N TRP A 76 -1.80 -13.16 6.73
CA TRP A 76 -1.44 -14.14 5.70
C TRP A 76 -2.37 -15.36 5.72
N ARG A 77 -2.64 -15.94 6.91
CA ARG A 77 -3.56 -17.07 7.05
C ARG A 77 -4.97 -16.75 6.56
N SER A 78 -5.42 -15.51 6.73
CA SER A 78 -6.74 -15.07 6.26
C SER A 78 -6.91 -15.11 4.74
N VAL A 79 -5.80 -15.08 3.98
CA VAL A 79 -5.81 -15.08 2.50
C VAL A 79 -5.28 -16.37 1.88
N ALA A 80 -4.63 -17.23 2.67
CA ALA A 80 -3.92 -18.42 2.21
C ALA A 80 -4.81 -19.40 1.41
N PHE A 81 -6.11 -19.45 1.73
CA PHE A 81 -7.09 -20.32 1.08
C PHE A 81 -8.05 -19.56 0.13
N SER A 82 -7.70 -18.33 -0.24
CA SER A 82 -8.53 -17.54 -1.17
C SER A 82 -8.38 -18.03 -2.62
N GLY A 83 -9.43 -17.83 -3.42
CA GLY A 83 -9.40 -18.10 -4.86
C GLY A 83 -8.29 -17.31 -5.56
N ASP A 84 -8.12 -16.04 -5.19
CA ASP A 84 -7.04 -15.17 -5.71
C ASP A 84 -5.65 -15.76 -5.45
N ARG A 85 -5.43 -16.40 -4.29
CA ARG A 85 -4.16 -17.05 -3.99
C ARG A 85 -3.93 -18.25 -4.91
N ALA A 86 -4.94 -19.10 -5.09
CA ALA A 86 -4.86 -20.26 -5.97
C ALA A 86 -4.59 -19.84 -7.43
N GLU A 87 -5.34 -18.85 -7.92
CA GLU A 87 -5.16 -18.28 -9.25
C GLU A 87 -3.80 -17.62 -9.42
N GLY A 88 -3.32 -16.87 -8.42
CA GLY A 88 -1.98 -16.29 -8.44
C GLY A 88 -0.86 -17.33 -8.55
N VAL A 89 -1.00 -18.48 -7.87
CA VAL A 89 -0.06 -19.61 -8.03
C VAL A 89 -0.14 -20.19 -9.43
N ALA A 90 -1.35 -20.46 -9.92
CA ALA A 90 -1.55 -21.06 -11.25
C ALA A 90 -0.99 -20.16 -12.36
N ALA A 91 -1.35 -18.87 -12.35
CA ALA A 91 -0.90 -17.89 -13.31
C ALA A 91 0.64 -17.76 -13.35
N PHE A 92 1.28 -17.77 -12.17
CA PHE A 92 2.74 -17.73 -12.07
C PHE A 92 3.38 -18.98 -12.69
N ASN A 93 2.88 -20.17 -12.35
CA ASN A 93 3.38 -21.44 -12.90
C ASN A 93 3.20 -21.54 -14.42
N GLU A 94 2.08 -21.02 -14.92
CA GLU A 94 1.74 -21.01 -16.35
C GLU A 94 2.35 -19.81 -17.11
N LYS A 95 3.10 -18.93 -16.42
CA LYS A 95 3.70 -17.70 -16.98
C LYS A 95 2.71 -16.79 -17.71
N ARG A 96 1.50 -16.67 -17.15
CA ARG A 96 0.44 -15.79 -17.64
C ARG A 96 0.05 -14.75 -16.61
N ALA A 97 -0.69 -13.73 -17.04
CA ALA A 97 -1.31 -12.79 -16.11
C ALA A 97 -2.42 -13.49 -15.29
N PRO A 98 -2.53 -13.19 -13.97
CA PRO A 98 -3.65 -13.63 -13.15
C PRO A 98 -4.94 -12.92 -13.55
N ARG A 99 -6.08 -13.55 -13.26
CA ARG A 99 -7.43 -13.07 -13.61
C ARG A 99 -8.31 -12.84 -12.40
#